data_AF-A0A645G152-F1
#
_entry.id   AF-A0A645G152-F1
#
_cell.length_a   1.000
_cell.length_b   1.000
_cell.length_c   1.000
_cell.angle_alpha   90.00
_cell.angle_beta   90.00
_cell.angle_gamma   90.00
#
_symmetry.space_group_name_H-M   'P 1'
#
loop_
_entity.id
_entity.type
_entity.pdbx_description
1 polymer ?
#
loop_
_entity_poly.entity_id
_entity_poly.type
_entity_poly.pdbx_seq_one_letter_code
_entity_poly.pdbx_strand_id
1 'polypeptide(L)'
;MLSAGLKVAGQTPVLIINEPIMVSSGKNSEIRYNFYYPRWVYDEYRQALSQEAQKNGWNYLDLWNLIPETEFTNSAIHLSPAGEQTFAAEVAKAVQANTCLAK
;
A
#
# COMPACT_ATOMS: atom_id res chain seq x y z
N MET A 1 -17.26 -0.21 0.98
CA MET A 1 -16.83 0.38 -0.30
C MET A 1 -15.95 -0.56 -1.09
N LEU A 2 -14.85 -1.09 -0.53
CA LEU A 2 -13.98 -2.08 -1.19
C LEU A 2 -14.73 -3.32 -1.68
N SER A 3 -15.53 -3.93 -0.82
CA SER A 3 -16.35 -5.10 -1.17
C SER A 3 -17.31 -4.86 -2.35
N ALA A 4 -17.87 -3.65 -2.47
CA ALA A 4 -18.72 -3.28 -3.60
C ALA A 4 -17.91 -3.13 -4.89
N GLY A 5 -16.72 -2.53 -4.83
CA GLY A 5 -15.81 -2.42 -5.98
C GLY A 5 -15.39 -3.80 -6.49
N LEU A 6 -15.01 -4.70 -5.58
CA LEU A 6 -14.66 -6.09 -5.92
C LEU A 6 -15.85 -6.86 -6.51
N LYS A 7 -17.06 -6.63 -6.00
CA LYS A 7 -18.27 -7.22 -6.57
C LYS A 7 -18.53 -6.73 -8.00
N VAL A 8 -18.30 -5.44 -8.28
CA VAL A 8 -18.45 -4.87 -9.61
C VAL A 8 -17.39 -5.41 -10.58
N ALA A 9 -16.16 -5.66 -10.11
CA ALA A 9 -15.11 -6.27 -10.92
C ALA A 9 -15.43 -7.71 -11.39
N GLY A 10 -16.36 -8.39 -10.71
CA GLY A 10 -16.86 -9.70 -11.12
C GLY A 10 -15.76 -10.75 -11.14
N GLN A 11 -15.48 -11.29 -12.33
CA GLN A 11 -14.44 -12.32 -12.53
C GLN A 11 -13.04 -11.73 -12.75
N THR A 12 -12.91 -10.42 -12.95
CA THR A 12 -11.61 -9.78 -13.14
C THR A 12 -10.82 -9.82 -11.83
N PRO A 13 -9.61 -10.41 -11.79
CA PRO A 13 -8.76 -10.38 -10.61
C PRO A 13 -8.42 -8.94 -10.23
N VAL A 14 -8.67 -8.57 -8.98
CA VAL A 14 -8.32 -7.26 -8.42
C VAL A 14 -7.22 -7.44 -7.40
N LEU A 15 -6.20 -6.58 -7.47
CA LEU A 15 -5.16 -6.45 -6.46
C LEU A 15 -5.39 -5.14 -5.70
N ILE A 16 -5.57 -5.23 -4.38
CA ILE A 16 -5.61 -4.08 -3.49
C ILE A 16 -4.19 -3.79 -3.02
N ILE A 17 -3.73 -2.55 -3.17
CA ILE A 17 -2.38 -2.13 -2.78
C ILE A 17 -2.51 -1.05 -1.71
N ASN A 18 -1.85 -1.24 -0.57
CA ASN A 18 -1.61 -0.14 0.36
C ASN A 18 -0.29 0.53 -0.01
N GLU A 19 -0.39 1.74 -0.55
CA GLU A 19 0.73 2.46 -1.17
C GLU A 19 1.74 3.01 -0.16
N PRO A 20 3.00 3.23 -0.58
CA PRO A 20 4.03 3.84 0.25
C PRO A 20 3.61 5.19 0.84
N ILE A 21 3.89 5.38 2.13
CA ILE A 21 3.85 6.68 2.80
C ILE A 21 5.25 7.00 3.33
N MET A 22 5.58 8.28 3.43
CA MET A 22 6.86 8.66 4.00
C MET A 22 6.87 8.35 5.50
N VAL A 23 7.87 7.60 5.96
CA VAL A 23 8.20 7.43 7.38
C VAL A 23 9.27 8.45 7.73
N SER A 24 8.83 9.59 8.25
CA SER A 24 9.72 10.69 8.65
C SER A 24 10.53 10.36 9.89
N SER A 25 11.74 10.88 9.92
CA SER A 25 12.61 10.91 11.09
C SER A 25 12.50 12.23 11.87
N GLY A 26 13.06 12.28 13.09
CA GLY A 26 13.12 13.50 13.89
C GLY A 26 11.99 13.68 14.92
N LYS A 27 11.63 14.93 15.21
CA LYS A 27 10.71 15.26 16.31
C LYS A 27 9.31 14.69 16.04
N ASN A 28 8.74 14.02 17.05
CA ASN A 28 7.43 13.36 17.00
C ASN A 28 7.37 12.14 16.07
N SER A 29 8.50 11.68 15.53
CA SER A 29 8.55 10.48 14.69
C SER A 29 8.16 9.23 15.47
N GLU A 30 8.13 9.25 16.79
CA GLU A 30 7.66 8.19 17.68
C GLU A 30 6.13 8.09 17.76
N ILE A 31 5.39 9.16 17.41
CA ILE A 31 3.91 9.20 17.44
C ILE A 31 3.27 9.41 16.07
N ARG A 32 4.02 9.85 15.06
CA ARG A 32 3.54 10.07 13.68
C ARG A 32 4.52 9.49 12.68
N TYR A 33 3.99 8.94 11.58
CA TYR A 33 4.81 8.60 10.42
C TYR A 33 5.17 9.86 9.63
N ASN A 34 4.21 10.75 9.43
CA ASN A 34 4.43 12.06 8.80
C ASN A 34 3.32 13.04 9.23
N PHE A 35 3.22 14.18 8.53
CA PHE A 35 2.19 15.18 8.82
C PHE A 35 0.76 14.62 8.75
N TYR A 36 0.48 13.71 7.81
CA TYR A 36 -0.87 13.17 7.58
C TYR A 36 -1.23 12.00 8.49
N TYR A 37 -0.25 11.16 8.85
CA TYR A 37 -0.51 9.87 9.48
C TYR A 37 0.04 9.80 10.92
N PRO A 38 -0.82 9.96 11.95
CA PRO A 38 -0.52 9.45 13.28
C PRO A 38 -0.29 7.94 13.23
N ARG A 39 0.73 7.43 13.92
CA ARG A 39 1.11 6.00 13.85
C ARG A 39 -0.03 5.09 14.25
N TRP A 40 -0.62 5.35 15.42
CA TRP A 40 -1.67 4.49 15.97
C TRP A 40 -2.88 4.35 15.03
N VAL A 41 -3.29 5.45 14.37
CA VAL A 41 -4.42 5.42 13.42
C VAL A 41 -4.06 4.65 12.16
N TYR A 42 -2.86 4.90 11.61
CA TYR A 42 -2.43 4.24 10.39
C TYR A 42 -2.19 2.75 10.60
N ASP A 43 -1.64 2.36 11.74
CA ASP A 43 -1.45 0.96 12.13
C ASP A 43 -2.79 0.25 12.33
N GLU A 44 -3.77 0.89 12.98
CA GLU A 44 -5.12 0.35 13.12
C GLU A 44 -5.80 0.16 11.76
N TYR A 45 -5.71 1.15 10.87
CA TYR A 45 -6.20 1.05 9.49
C TYR A 45 -5.55 -0.12 8.74
N ARG A 46 -4.22 -0.23 8.80
CA ARG A 46 -3.47 -1.31 8.13
C ARG A 46 -3.88 -2.68 8.64
N GLN A 47 -4.02 -2.81 9.96
CA GLN A 47 -4.47 -4.04 10.58
C GLN A 47 -5.90 -4.40 10.15
N ALA A 48 -6.83 -3.45 10.16
CA ALA A 48 -8.21 -3.67 9.74
C ALA A 48 -8.30 -4.06 8.25
N LEU A 49 -7.54 -3.39 7.37
CA LEU A 49 -7.51 -3.70 5.94
C LEU A 49 -6.93 -5.10 5.68
N SER A 50 -5.83 -5.45 6.37
CA SER A 50 -5.21 -6.78 6.27
C SER A 50 -6.16 -7.89 6.74
N GLN A 51 -6.85 -7.68 7.86
CA GLN A 51 -7.82 -8.64 8.39
C GLN A 51 -9.01 -8.82 7.46
N GLU A 52 -9.57 -7.73 6.92
CA GLU A 52 -10.69 -7.81 5.99
C GLU A 52 -10.28 -8.49 4.68
N ALA A 53 -9.09 -8.19 4.15
CA ALA A 53 -8.56 -8.87 2.97
C ALA A 53 -8.38 -10.37 3.22
N GLN A 54 -7.80 -10.76 4.36
CA GLN A 54 -7.62 -12.16 4.72
C GLN A 54 -8.96 -12.88 4.87
N LYS A 55 -9.90 -12.28 5.60
CA LYS A 55 -11.24 -12.83 5.86
C LYS A 55 -12.01 -13.11 4.57
N ASN A 56 -11.87 -12.25 3.57
CA ASN A 56 -12.60 -12.36 2.30
C ASN A 56 -11.78 -12.98 1.16
N GLY A 57 -10.52 -13.39 1.42
CA GLY A 57 -9.63 -13.94 0.41
C GLY A 57 -9.29 -12.95 -0.71
N TRP A 58 -9.19 -11.65 -0.40
CA TRP A 58 -8.81 -10.64 -1.39
C TRP A 58 -7.31 -10.66 -1.65
N ASN A 59 -6.90 -10.45 -2.90
CA ASN A 59 -5.49 -10.22 -3.21
C ASN A 59 -5.09 -8.86 -2.63
N TYR A 60 -4.22 -8.88 -1.64
CA TYR A 60 -3.78 -7.69 -0.92
C TYR A 60 -2.27 -7.63 -0.85
N LEU A 61 -1.70 -6.47 -1.16
CA LEU A 61 -0.28 -6.19 -1.14
C LEU A 61 -0.03 -4.93 -0.31
N ASP A 62 0.72 -5.07 0.78
CA ASP A 62 1.04 -3.96 1.68
C ASP A 62 2.46 -3.45 1.41
N LEU A 63 2.59 -2.32 0.71
CA LEU A 63 3.87 -1.71 0.34
C LEU A 63 4.13 -0.39 1.07
N TRP A 64 3.39 -0.13 2.15
CA TRP A 64 3.35 1.17 2.83
C TRP A 64 4.71 1.75 3.28
N ASN A 65 5.71 0.90 3.54
CA ASN A 65 7.05 1.30 3.99
C ASN A 65 8.14 0.81 3.03
N LEU A 66 7.79 0.58 1.75
CA LEU A 66 8.73 0.10 0.74
C LEU A 66 9.80 1.15 0.39
N ILE A 67 9.39 2.43 0.34
CA ILE A 67 10.20 3.51 -0.24
C ILE A 67 10.87 4.33 0.88
N PRO A 68 12.19 4.59 0.81
CA PRO A 68 12.88 5.38 1.82
C PRO A 68 12.44 6.85 1.81
N GLU A 69 12.59 7.53 2.95
CA GLU A 69 12.24 8.94 3.14
C GLU A 69 12.83 9.87 2.06
N THR A 70 14.05 9.57 1.56
CA THR A 70 14.75 10.36 0.55
C THR A 70 14.11 10.35 -0.84
N GLU A 71 13.21 9.41 -1.11
CA GLU A 71 12.54 9.25 -2.41
C GLU A 71 11.11 9.80 -2.39
N PHE A 72 10.80 10.68 -1.43
CA PHE A 72 9.60 11.51 -1.42
C PHE A 72 9.94 12.95 -1.82
N THR A 73 9.01 13.62 -2.50
CA THR A 73 9.29 14.92 -3.14
C THR A 73 8.66 16.10 -2.39
N ASN A 74 7.58 16.66 -2.91
CA ASN A 74 6.92 17.86 -2.39
C ASN A 74 5.99 17.56 -1.21
N SER A 75 5.69 16.29 -0.96
CA SER A 75 4.79 15.86 0.11
C SER A 75 5.15 14.46 0.60
N ALA A 76 4.63 14.11 1.77
CA ALA A 76 4.83 12.80 2.39
C ALA A 76 4.08 11.62 1.71
N ILE A 77 3.53 11.84 0.51
CA ILE A 77 2.79 10.84 -0.29
C ILE A 77 3.24 10.78 -1.75
N HIS A 78 3.98 11.78 -2.26
CA HIS A 78 4.41 11.78 -3.66
C HIS A 78 5.84 11.30 -3.80
N LEU A 79 6.02 10.22 -4.54
CA LEU A 79 7.32 9.61 -4.79
C LEU A 79 8.12 10.39 -5.83
N SER A 80 9.44 10.23 -5.77
CA SER A 80 10.35 10.61 -6.86
C SER A 80 10.19 9.64 -8.05
N PRO A 81 10.75 9.95 -9.23
CA PRO A 81 10.82 9.00 -10.33
C PRO A 81 11.52 7.67 -9.97
N ALA A 82 12.55 7.71 -9.11
CA ALA A 82 13.26 6.51 -8.68
C ALA A 82 12.42 5.71 -7.67
N GLY A 83 11.74 6.39 -6.73
CA GLY A 83 10.79 5.76 -5.82
C GLY A 83 9.64 5.08 -6.55
N GLU A 84 9.06 5.74 -7.56
CA GLU A 84 8.02 5.16 -8.43
C GLU A 84 8.54 3.94 -9.19
N GLN A 85 9.78 3.99 -9.71
CA GLN A 85 10.36 2.84 -10.42
C GLN A 85 10.46 1.61 -9.50
N THR A 86 10.89 1.79 -8.25
CA THR A 86 10.93 0.70 -7.26
C THR A 86 9.53 0.21 -6.91
N PHE A 87 8.58 1.11 -6.66
CA PHE A 87 7.20 0.76 -6.33
C PHE A 87 6.53 -0.01 -7.48
N ALA A 88 6.63 0.50 -8.71
CA ALA A 88 6.09 -0.14 -9.91
C ALA A 88 6.68 -1.52 -10.16
N ALA A 89 7.97 -1.74 -9.87
CA ALA A 89 8.60 -3.05 -10.03
C ALA A 89 7.99 -4.09 -9.08
N GLU A 90 7.70 -3.74 -7.82
CA GLU A 90 7.05 -4.65 -6.87
C GLU A 90 5.59 -4.92 -7.24
N VAL A 91 4.86 -3.89 -7.68
CA VAL A 91 3.49 -4.06 -8.20
C VAL A 91 3.47 -4.97 -9.42
N ALA A 92 4.39 -4.80 -10.36
CA ALA A 92 4.49 -5.62 -11.56
C ALA A 92 4.74 -7.10 -11.22
N LYS A 93 5.63 -7.39 -10.26
CA LYS A 93 5.85 -8.77 -9.77
C LYS A 93 4.57 -9.37 -9.20
N ALA A 94 3.84 -8.62 -8.38
CA ALA A 94 2.60 -9.08 -7.77
C ALA A 94 1.52 -9.34 -8.82
N VAL A 95 1.35 -8.44 -9.80
CA VAL A 95 0.42 -8.64 -10.92
C VAL A 95 0.79 -9.89 -11.71
N GLN A 96 2.05 -10.05 -12.11
CA GLN A 96 2.52 -11.23 -12.85
C GLN A 96 2.28 -12.55 -12.10
N ALA A 97 2.55 -12.58 -10.79
CA ALA A 97 2.30 -13.76 -9.96
C ALA A 97 0.82 -14.16 -9.94
N ASN A 98 -0.09 -13.18 -9.91
CA ASN A 98 -1.53 -13.41 -9.93
C ASN A 98 -2.06 -13.83 -11.31
N THR A 99 -1.42 -13.40 -12.40
CA THR A 99 -1.80 -13.80 -13.76
C THR A 99 -1.32 -15.21 -14.12
N CYS A 100 -0.16 -15.64 -13.60
CA CYS A 100 0.40 -16.96 -13.89
C CYS A 100 -0.32 -18.13 -13.19
N LEU A 101 -1.13 -17.85 -12.16
CA LEU A 101 -1.97 -18.83 -11.47
C LEU A 101 -3.30 -19.13 -12.20
N ALA A 102 -3.65 -18.34 -13.22
CA ALA A 102 -4.84 -18.54 -14.06
C ALA A 102 -4.58 -19.53 -15.21
N LYS A 103 -4.04 -20.71 -14.89
CA LYS A 103 -3.96 -21.87 -15.81
C LYS A 103 -4.98 -22.92 -15.45
#